data_AF-A0A942BZ43-F1
#
_entry.id   AF-A0A942BZ43-F1
#
_cell.length_a   1.000
_cell.length_b   1.000
_cell.length_c   1.000
_cell.angle_alpha   90.00
_cell.angle_beta   90.00
_cell.angle_gamma   90.00
#
_symmetry.space_group_name_H-M   'P 1'
#
loop_
_entity.id
_entity.type
_entity.pdbx_description
1 polymer ?
#
loop_
_entity_poly.entity_id
_entity_poly.type
_entity_poly.pdbx_seq_one_letter_code
_entity_poly.pdbx_strand_id
1 'polypeptide(L)'
;MTKTISALMFSCILFASTTFAVDDHITLKNGDRITGTIVNRSDEAIEVETTYAGVIKIAASMVEKISPEPVAEAKPEAKTPIDTEKAQAKVSEAPKKEAQPRLFGKGRAFGFFSGWTGNAAIGYNYASGNSETATLTTSLRAVKDGHKDKLTVYARSLWFSSRGSGTAITTSNAFWGGARYDRNIDKKRFGFVSYDFERDRPKKLIFRSIVGAGLGHHTIKNDRTELDLLGGIAWNRTWQDDAKTDTPEGLAGTVFKHRFNGRLKILGTLTFYQNITDKQEFRFISDSTVSVDVTKRVGVFFTIGNRFNNDPPLNTEKNDFLFTTGLKWNFGKAK
;
A
#
# COMPACT_ATOMS: atom_id res chain seq x y z
N MET A 1 -42.44 -7.08 -8.90
CA MET A 1 -41.72 -5.93 -9.48
C MET A 1 -40.59 -5.57 -8.53
N THR A 2 -39.34 -5.89 -8.89
CA THR A 2 -38.07 -5.28 -8.43
C THR A 2 -36.92 -6.09 -9.04
N LYS A 3 -36.77 -5.97 -10.36
CA LYS A 3 -35.52 -6.28 -11.07
C LYS A 3 -34.96 -4.93 -11.51
N THR A 4 -33.69 -4.66 -11.19
CA THR A 4 -32.73 -3.74 -11.86
C THR A 4 -31.90 -2.92 -10.88
N ILE A 5 -30.97 -3.55 -10.15
CA ILE A 5 -29.69 -2.92 -9.76
C ILE A 5 -28.61 -4.02 -9.76
N SER A 6 -28.30 -4.59 -10.92
CA SER A 6 -27.17 -5.53 -11.06
C SER A 6 -26.76 -5.62 -12.53
N ALA A 7 -26.43 -4.48 -13.13
CA ALA A 7 -25.90 -4.42 -14.49
C ALA A 7 -25.26 -3.06 -14.76
N LEU A 8 -24.28 -2.64 -13.96
CA LEU A 8 -23.34 -1.59 -14.35
C LEU A 8 -22.13 -1.66 -13.41
N MET A 9 -21.11 -2.44 -13.77
CA MET A 9 -19.70 -2.35 -13.31
C MET A 9 -18.96 -3.58 -13.86
N PHE A 10 -18.98 -3.73 -15.19
CA PHE A 10 -18.14 -4.69 -15.89
C PHE A 10 -17.82 -4.11 -17.27
N SER A 11 -17.00 -3.05 -17.30
CA SER A 11 -16.39 -2.57 -18.55
C SER A 11 -15.18 -1.69 -18.25
N CYS A 12 -14.11 -1.94 -19.01
CA CYS A 12 -12.90 -1.12 -19.16
C CYS A 12 -11.86 -1.15 -18.02
N ILE A 13 -11.13 -2.27 -17.89
CA ILE A 13 -9.68 -2.19 -17.65
C ILE A 13 -9.02 -2.22 -19.03
N LEU A 14 -9.02 -1.06 -19.69
CA LEU A 14 -8.18 -0.80 -20.87
C LEU A 14 -6.84 -0.29 -20.35
N PHE A 15 -5.78 -1.01 -20.68
CA PHE A 15 -4.40 -0.56 -20.56
C PHE A 15 -4.24 0.73 -21.36
N ALA A 16 -4.32 1.88 -20.69
CA ALA A 16 -3.78 3.13 -21.19
C ALA A 16 -2.32 3.21 -20.73
N SER A 17 -1.40 2.79 -21.60
CA SER A 17 -0.01 3.19 -21.56
C SER A 17 0.07 4.70 -21.79
N THR A 18 -0.06 5.50 -20.72
CA THR A 18 0.32 6.91 -20.77
C THR A 18 1.84 6.98 -20.72
N THR A 19 2.46 7.18 -21.87
CA THR A 19 3.79 7.77 -21.96
C THR A 19 3.72 9.14 -21.30
N PHE A 20 4.34 9.29 -20.13
CA PHE A 20 4.66 10.61 -19.62
C PHE A 20 5.68 11.22 -20.59
N ALA A 21 5.21 12.10 -21.48
CA ALA A 21 6.08 13.07 -22.10
C ALA A 21 6.64 13.93 -20.97
N VAL A 22 7.96 13.93 -20.82
CA VAL A 22 8.66 14.84 -19.91
C VAL A 22 8.67 16.18 -20.64
N ASP A 23 7.67 17.02 -20.36
CA ASP A 23 7.66 18.37 -20.91
C ASP A 23 8.67 19.23 -20.14
N ASP A 24 9.58 19.87 -20.88
CA ASP A 24 10.54 20.81 -20.32
C ASP A 24 9.81 22.06 -19.82
N HIS A 25 10.14 22.49 -18.59
CA HIS A 25 9.55 23.68 -17.99
C HIS A 25 10.62 24.74 -17.74
N ILE A 26 10.41 25.94 -18.29
CA ILE A 26 11.24 27.11 -18.03
C ILE A 26 10.54 27.95 -16.98
N THR A 27 11.24 28.25 -15.89
CA THR A 27 10.77 29.18 -14.85
C THR A 27 11.43 30.54 -15.06
N LEU A 28 10.62 31.59 -15.18
CA LEU A 28 11.06 32.98 -15.29
C LEU A 28 11.20 33.62 -13.91
N LYS A 29 12.02 34.68 -13.80
CA LYS A 29 12.29 35.41 -12.55
C LYS A 29 11.05 36.05 -11.90
N ASN A 30 9.98 36.25 -12.67
CA ASN A 30 8.70 36.75 -12.18
C ASN A 30 7.78 35.63 -11.63
N GLY A 31 8.23 34.37 -11.65
CA GLY A 31 7.48 33.21 -11.19
C GLY A 31 6.63 32.52 -12.27
N ASP A 32 6.59 33.05 -13.50
CA ASP A 32 5.83 32.44 -14.59
C ASP A 32 6.51 31.16 -15.09
N ARG A 33 5.68 30.19 -15.51
CA ARG A 33 6.12 28.90 -16.02
C ARG A 33 5.68 28.73 -17.46
N ILE A 34 6.65 28.53 -18.35
CA ILE A 34 6.42 28.26 -19.77
C ILE A 34 6.79 26.81 -20.03
N THR A 35 5.86 26.08 -20.64
CA THR A 35 6.01 24.67 -21.02
C THR A 35 6.14 24.59 -22.53
N GLY A 36 7.21 23.98 -23.02
CA GLY A 36 7.47 23.84 -24.46
C GLY A 36 8.85 23.29 -24.75
N THR A 37 9.10 23.00 -26.03
CA THR A 37 10.38 22.46 -26.49
C THR A 37 11.34 23.60 -26.80
N ILE A 38 12.59 23.51 -26.34
CA ILE A 38 13.61 24.52 -26.64
C ILE A 38 14.11 24.28 -28.06
N VAL A 39 13.85 25.24 -28.96
CA VAL A 39 14.24 25.15 -30.38
C VAL A 39 15.60 25.81 -30.62
N ASN A 40 15.89 26.90 -29.89
CA ASN A 40 17.16 27.63 -30.04
C ASN A 40 17.57 28.34 -28.74
N ARG A 41 18.87 28.43 -28.49
CA ARG A 41 19.46 29.13 -27.33
C ARG A 41 20.62 30.00 -27.80
N SER A 42 20.48 31.31 -27.70
CA SER A 42 21.56 32.28 -27.86
C SER A 42 21.88 32.97 -26.53
N ASP A 43 22.99 33.70 -26.47
CA ASP A 43 23.39 34.45 -25.27
C ASP A 43 22.41 35.59 -24.93
N GLU A 44 21.58 36.01 -25.88
CA GLU A 44 20.60 37.10 -25.72
C GLU A 44 19.16 36.61 -25.54
N ALA A 45 18.78 35.47 -26.15
CA ALA A 45 17.39 34.98 -26.12
C ALA A 45 17.27 33.44 -26.18
N ILE A 46 16.21 32.92 -25.57
CA ILE A 46 15.77 31.51 -25.67
C ILE A 46 14.48 31.46 -26.49
N GLU A 47 14.46 30.66 -27.54
CA GLU A 47 13.27 30.42 -28.36
C GLU A 47 12.62 29.10 -27.95
N VAL A 48 11.37 29.18 -27.48
CA VAL A 48 10.60 28.04 -26.98
C VAL A 48 9.39 27.85 -27.88
N GLU A 49 9.25 26.66 -28.45
CA GLU A 49 8.06 26.29 -29.21
C GLU A 49 7.01 25.73 -28.25
N THR A 50 5.88 26.41 -28.19
CA THR A 50 4.74 26.06 -27.34
C THR A 50 3.57 25.60 -28.19
N THR A 51 2.85 24.59 -27.72
CA THR A 51 1.71 24.01 -28.43
C THR A 51 0.54 24.99 -28.59
N TYR A 52 0.49 26.04 -27.76
CA TYR A 52 -0.62 26.99 -27.69
C TYR A 52 -0.32 28.35 -28.34
N ALA A 53 0.94 28.75 -28.47
CA ALA A 53 1.31 30.07 -28.97
C ALA A 53 2.45 30.06 -30.00
N GLY A 54 2.89 28.89 -30.46
CA GLY A 54 4.01 28.77 -31.41
C GLY A 54 5.33 29.15 -30.75
N VAL A 55 6.24 29.76 -31.53
CA VAL A 55 7.59 30.14 -31.08
C VAL A 55 7.54 31.43 -30.27
N ILE A 56 7.86 31.33 -28.98
CA ILE A 56 7.98 32.47 -28.07
C ILE A 56 9.46 32.77 -27.86
N LYS A 57 9.87 34.03 -28.10
CA LYS A 57 11.22 34.53 -27.77
C LYS A 57 11.25 35.08 -26.35
N ILE A 58 12.10 34.51 -25.50
CA ILE A 58 12.28 34.90 -24.10
C ILE A 58 13.68 35.50 -23.97
N ALA A 59 13.82 36.69 -23.40
CA ALA A 59 15.14 37.25 -23.11
C ALA A 59 15.88 36.39 -22.08
N ALA A 60 17.13 36.01 -22.35
CA ALA A 60 17.92 35.12 -21.48
C ALA A 60 18.10 35.69 -20.06
N SER A 61 18.03 37.01 -19.91
CA SER A 61 18.10 37.73 -18.63
C SER A 61 16.93 37.45 -17.68
N MET A 62 15.81 36.95 -18.19
CA MET A 62 14.58 36.69 -17.43
C MET A 62 14.40 35.24 -16.99
N VAL A 63 15.32 34.34 -17.35
CA VAL A 63 15.24 32.90 -17.03
C VAL A 63 15.94 32.60 -15.72
N GLU A 64 15.25 31.90 -14.81
CA GLU A 64 15.77 31.53 -13.49
C GLU A 64 16.20 30.06 -13.41
N LYS A 65 15.48 29.15 -14.08
CA LYS A 65 15.80 27.71 -14.06
C LYS A 65 15.26 26.98 -15.28
N ILE A 66 16.08 26.11 -15.86
CA ILE A 66 15.73 25.18 -16.95
C ILE A 66 15.97 23.75 -16.43
N SER A 67 15.04 22.83 -16.66
CA SER A 67 15.16 21.43 -16.25
C SER A 67 14.36 20.52 -17.19
N PRO A 68 14.90 19.36 -17.65
CA PRO A 68 16.26 18.81 -17.45
C PRO A 68 17.19 18.92 -18.69
N GLU A 69 18.50 19.01 -18.43
CA GLU A 69 19.58 19.14 -19.44
C GLU A 69 19.72 17.94 -20.39
N PRO A 70 20.06 18.14 -21.68
CA PRO A 70 20.40 17.07 -22.62
C PRO A 70 21.82 16.54 -22.42
N VAL A 71 21.95 15.22 -22.62
CA VAL A 71 23.21 14.47 -22.61
C VAL A 71 24.07 14.90 -23.80
N ALA A 72 25.21 15.54 -23.55
CA ALA A 72 26.22 15.78 -24.56
C ALA A 72 27.16 14.56 -24.69
N GLU A 73 27.24 14.04 -25.90
CA GLU A 73 28.09 12.95 -26.35
C GLU A 73 29.59 13.33 -26.26
N ALA A 74 30.40 12.40 -25.75
CA ALA A 74 31.87 12.48 -25.83
C ALA A 74 32.39 11.45 -26.83
N LYS A 75 33.12 11.91 -27.84
CA LYS A 75 34.04 11.11 -28.67
C LYS A 75 35.47 11.68 -28.56
N PRO A 76 36.50 10.88 -28.88
CA PRO A 76 37.68 10.75 -28.03
C PRO A 76 38.95 11.31 -28.69
N GLU A 77 39.83 11.93 -27.91
CA GLU A 77 41.21 12.16 -28.33
C GLU A 77 42.21 11.91 -27.20
N ALA A 78 43.42 11.56 -27.63
CA ALA A 78 44.34 10.65 -26.97
C ALA A 78 45.44 11.34 -26.13
N LYS A 79 45.88 10.56 -25.13
CA LYS A 79 47.20 10.48 -24.46
C LYS A 79 48.26 11.55 -24.75
N THR A 80 48.82 12.12 -23.68
CA THR A 80 50.21 11.84 -23.25
C THR A 80 50.44 12.27 -21.77
N PRO A 81 51.40 11.65 -21.06
CA PRO A 81 51.53 11.72 -19.59
C PRO A 81 52.69 12.61 -19.11
N ILE A 82 52.77 12.76 -17.78
CA ILE A 82 53.94 13.01 -16.88
C ILE A 82 53.56 14.14 -15.88
N ASP A 83 53.20 13.84 -14.62
CA ASP A 83 54.00 13.43 -13.43
C ASP A 83 54.54 14.64 -12.64
N THR A 84 53.97 14.96 -11.46
CA THR A 84 54.72 15.30 -10.22
C THR A 84 53.83 15.50 -8.98
N GLU A 85 54.16 14.70 -7.96
CA GLU A 85 54.24 15.01 -6.51
C GLU A 85 53.05 15.54 -5.66
N LYS A 86 52.74 14.69 -4.67
CA LYS A 86 52.48 14.97 -3.24
C LYS A 86 51.36 15.95 -2.88
N ALA A 87 50.21 15.36 -2.51
CA ALA A 87 49.39 15.89 -1.42
C ALA A 87 48.90 14.74 -0.54
N GLN A 88 49.28 14.79 0.74
CA GLN A 88 48.82 13.87 1.80
C GLN A 88 47.30 13.86 1.86
N ALA A 89 46.70 12.71 1.57
CA ALA A 89 45.27 12.48 1.74
C ALA A 89 44.93 12.43 3.24
N LYS A 90 44.40 13.56 3.75
CA LYS A 90 43.62 13.62 4.97
C LYS A 90 42.41 12.69 4.76
N VAL A 91 42.42 11.52 5.40
CA VAL A 91 41.30 10.59 5.41
C VAL A 91 40.12 11.30 6.08
N SER A 92 39.28 11.94 5.26
CA SER A 92 37.93 12.32 5.62
C SER A 92 37.19 11.01 5.87
N GLU A 93 36.96 10.70 7.14
CA GLU A 93 36.09 9.61 7.57
C GLU A 93 34.74 9.81 6.86
N ALA A 94 34.46 8.97 5.86
CA ALA A 94 33.16 8.96 5.21
C ALA A 94 32.10 8.83 6.32
N PRO A 95 31.02 9.63 6.30
CA PRO A 95 30.01 9.54 7.34
C PRO A 95 29.54 8.10 7.40
N LYS A 96 29.73 7.44 8.56
CA LYS A 96 29.21 6.11 8.83
C LYS A 96 27.75 6.12 8.38
N LYS A 97 27.45 5.47 7.25
CA LYS A 97 26.08 5.09 6.91
C LYS A 97 25.55 4.40 8.16
N GLU A 98 24.60 5.04 8.85
CA GLU A 98 23.88 4.40 9.94
C GLU A 98 23.55 2.99 9.49
N ALA A 99 24.09 2.00 10.21
CA ALA A 99 23.91 0.61 9.86
C ALA A 99 22.40 0.35 9.89
N GLN A 100 21.81 0.21 8.69
CA GLN A 100 20.38 0.04 8.56
C GLN A 100 19.95 -1.19 9.37
N PRO A 101 18.86 -1.09 10.15
CA PRO A 101 18.51 -2.14 11.08
C PRO A 101 18.27 -3.45 10.33
N ARG A 102 18.90 -4.54 10.80
CA ARG A 102 18.57 -5.90 10.36
C ARG A 102 17.25 -6.31 10.99
N LEU A 103 16.43 -7.09 10.27
CA LEU A 103 15.12 -7.53 10.77
C LEU A 103 15.25 -8.38 12.06
N PHE A 104 16.31 -9.20 12.11
CA PHE A 104 16.80 -9.87 13.30
C PHE A 104 18.22 -9.36 13.61
N GLY A 105 18.44 -8.97 14.86
CA GLY A 105 19.67 -8.34 15.34
C GLY A 105 20.38 -9.16 16.42
N LYS A 106 21.48 -8.59 16.94
CA LYS A 106 22.17 -9.12 18.13
C LYS A 106 21.40 -8.70 19.39
N GLY A 107 21.30 -9.58 20.39
CA GLY A 107 20.61 -9.33 21.67
C GLY A 107 19.54 -10.37 22.02
N ARG A 108 18.76 -10.12 23.09
CA ARG A 108 17.70 -11.05 23.57
C ARG A 108 16.69 -11.32 22.46
N ALA A 109 16.32 -12.60 22.29
CA ALA A 109 15.37 -13.05 21.27
C ALA A 109 15.67 -12.51 19.85
N PHE A 110 16.95 -12.41 19.47
CA PHE A 110 17.38 -11.91 18.15
C PHE A 110 16.86 -10.51 17.81
N GLY A 111 16.67 -9.66 18.82
CA GLY A 111 16.12 -8.31 18.66
C GLY A 111 14.67 -8.30 18.18
N PHE A 112 13.94 -9.43 18.27
CA PHE A 112 12.57 -9.57 17.76
C PHE A 112 11.65 -8.45 18.26
N PHE A 113 11.69 -8.14 19.56
CA PHE A 113 10.80 -7.17 20.19
C PHE A 113 11.13 -5.69 19.93
N SER A 114 12.26 -5.36 19.30
CA SER A 114 12.63 -3.98 18.98
C SER A 114 12.36 -3.61 17.52
N GLY A 115 12.28 -2.31 17.21
CA GLY A 115 12.18 -1.80 15.83
C GLY A 115 10.81 -1.91 15.17
N TRP A 116 9.76 -2.27 15.91
CA TRP A 116 8.39 -2.28 15.40
C TRP A 116 7.83 -0.87 15.28
N THR A 117 7.18 -0.62 14.16
CA THR A 117 6.38 0.58 13.90
C THR A 117 4.99 0.16 13.49
N GLY A 118 3.97 0.93 13.85
CA GLY A 118 2.63 0.44 13.61
C GLY A 118 1.55 1.30 14.20
N ASN A 119 0.35 0.75 14.20
CA ASN A 119 -0.79 1.33 14.88
C ASN A 119 -1.65 0.24 15.53
N ALA A 120 -2.27 0.60 16.64
CA ALA A 120 -3.38 -0.10 17.23
C ALA A 120 -4.62 0.78 17.09
N ALA A 121 -5.78 0.22 16.79
CA ALA A 121 -7.00 1.00 16.64
C ALA A 121 -8.17 0.37 17.38
N ILE A 122 -9.07 1.22 17.85
CA ILE A 122 -10.31 0.85 18.50
C ILE A 122 -11.45 1.68 17.93
N GLY A 123 -12.53 1.02 17.55
CA GLY A 123 -13.76 1.63 17.09
C GLY A 123 -14.94 1.10 17.88
N TYR A 124 -15.79 1.99 18.36
CA TYR A 124 -16.99 1.63 19.10
C TYR A 124 -18.18 2.37 18.51
N ASN A 125 -19.28 1.65 18.26
CA ASN A 125 -20.53 2.22 17.80
C ASN A 125 -21.68 1.68 18.66
N TYR A 126 -22.60 2.56 19.04
CA TYR A 126 -23.76 2.21 19.84
C TYR A 126 -24.99 2.93 19.28
N ALA A 127 -26.07 2.20 19.06
CA ALA A 127 -27.36 2.76 18.67
C ALA A 127 -28.47 2.13 19.51
N SER A 128 -29.42 2.95 19.95
CA SER A 128 -30.55 2.54 20.79
C SER A 128 -31.87 3.09 20.24
N GLY A 129 -32.97 2.40 20.51
CA GLY A 129 -34.32 2.73 20.06
C GLY A 129 -35.21 1.51 20.21
N ASN A 130 -35.86 1.08 19.12
CA ASN A 130 -36.63 -0.18 19.09
C ASN A 130 -35.75 -1.42 19.30
N SER A 131 -34.45 -1.29 19.04
CA SER A 131 -33.43 -2.30 19.36
C SER A 131 -32.15 -1.58 19.81
N GLU A 132 -31.35 -2.26 20.61
CA GLU A 132 -30.02 -1.79 21.03
C GLU A 132 -28.97 -2.55 20.23
N THR A 133 -28.08 -1.82 19.57
CA THR A 133 -26.95 -2.41 18.84
C THR A 133 -25.64 -1.84 19.35
N ALA A 134 -24.66 -2.71 19.53
CA ALA A 134 -23.31 -2.33 19.94
C ALA A 134 -22.30 -3.04 19.04
N THR A 135 -21.36 -2.27 18.50
CA THR A 135 -20.25 -2.77 17.68
C THR A 135 -18.93 -2.36 18.31
N LEU A 136 -18.05 -3.31 18.53
CA LEU A 136 -16.67 -3.07 18.95
C LEU A 136 -15.72 -3.65 17.91
N THR A 137 -14.78 -2.82 17.46
CA THR A 137 -13.72 -3.23 16.55
C THR A 137 -12.38 -2.89 17.15
N THR A 138 -11.45 -3.83 17.07
CA THR A 138 -10.06 -3.62 17.46
C THR A 138 -9.17 -4.05 16.32
N SER A 139 -8.05 -3.36 16.12
CA SER A 139 -7.04 -3.77 15.17
C SER A 139 -5.64 -3.45 15.66
N LEU A 140 -4.70 -4.25 15.21
CA LEU A 140 -3.27 -4.06 15.42
C LEU A 140 -2.60 -4.28 14.07
N ARG A 141 -1.72 -3.37 13.68
CA ARG A 141 -0.79 -3.57 12.57
C ARG A 141 0.59 -3.13 13.01
N ALA A 142 1.49 -4.08 13.14
CA ALA A 142 2.89 -3.87 13.46
C ALA A 142 3.75 -4.26 12.26
N VAL A 143 4.70 -3.40 11.92
CA VAL A 143 5.64 -3.56 10.81
C VAL A 143 7.05 -3.42 11.35
N LYS A 144 7.90 -4.37 11.01
CA LYS A 144 9.33 -4.31 11.23
C LYS A 144 10.03 -4.28 9.88
N ASP A 145 10.61 -3.13 9.57
CA ASP A 145 11.38 -2.95 8.34
C ASP A 145 12.87 -3.24 8.62
N GLY A 146 13.45 -4.12 7.81
CA GLY A 146 14.88 -4.33 7.68
C GLY A 146 15.40 -3.81 6.33
N HIS A 147 16.66 -4.10 6.00
CA HIS A 147 17.27 -3.64 4.75
C HIS A 147 16.59 -4.24 3.50
N LYS A 148 16.47 -5.57 3.42
CA LYS A 148 15.81 -6.27 2.32
C LYS A 148 14.55 -6.99 2.75
N ASP A 149 14.26 -6.96 4.04
CA ASP A 149 13.29 -7.82 4.68
C ASP A 149 12.26 -6.96 5.36
N LYS A 150 11.01 -7.40 5.36
CA LYS A 150 9.92 -6.74 6.07
C LYS A 150 9.03 -7.79 6.68
N LEU A 151 8.70 -7.61 7.96
CA LEU A 151 7.76 -8.47 8.67
C LEU A 151 6.58 -7.62 9.10
N THR A 152 5.40 -7.97 8.63
CA THR A 152 4.14 -7.34 9.02
C THR A 152 3.35 -8.35 9.85
N VAL A 153 2.91 -7.96 11.03
CA VAL A 153 1.98 -8.72 11.87
C VAL A 153 0.72 -7.89 12.02
N TYR A 154 -0.44 -8.51 11.86
CA TYR A 154 -1.72 -7.84 12.00
C TYR A 154 -2.75 -8.72 12.69
N ALA A 155 -3.67 -8.06 13.37
CA ALA A 155 -4.84 -8.68 13.97
C ALA A 155 -6.02 -7.71 13.88
N ARG A 156 -7.23 -8.24 13.76
CA ARG A 156 -8.48 -7.50 13.76
C ARG A 156 -9.54 -8.32 14.47
N SER A 157 -10.32 -7.68 15.32
CA SER A 157 -11.54 -8.26 15.90
C SER A 157 -12.75 -7.40 15.55
N LEU A 158 -13.88 -8.08 15.34
CA LEU A 158 -15.20 -7.50 15.19
C LEU A 158 -16.14 -8.23 16.14
N TRP A 159 -16.74 -7.48 17.06
CA TRP A 159 -17.83 -7.95 17.89
C TRP A 159 -19.05 -7.08 17.64
N PHE A 160 -20.20 -7.73 17.46
CA PHE A 160 -21.48 -7.06 17.28
C PHE A 160 -22.55 -7.79 18.09
N SER A 161 -23.34 -7.01 18.84
CA SER A 161 -24.50 -7.48 19.55
C SER A 161 -25.72 -6.65 19.16
N SER A 162 -26.85 -7.33 18.97
CA SER A 162 -28.16 -6.71 18.81
C SER A 162 -29.11 -7.25 19.87
N ARG A 163 -29.85 -6.36 20.53
CA ARG A 163 -30.84 -6.71 21.55
C ARG A 163 -32.20 -6.19 21.10
N GLY A 164 -33.15 -7.11 20.95
CA GLY A 164 -34.57 -6.83 20.76
C GLY A 164 -35.36 -7.60 21.81
N SER A 165 -36.45 -7.01 22.32
CA SER A 165 -37.40 -7.65 23.27
C SER A 165 -36.74 -8.34 24.48
N GLY A 166 -35.68 -7.75 25.05
CA GLY A 166 -35.02 -8.23 26.28
C GLY A 166 -33.93 -9.30 26.09
N THR A 167 -33.87 -9.97 24.94
CA THR A 167 -32.87 -11.02 24.67
C THR A 167 -31.69 -10.46 23.87
N ALA A 168 -30.47 -10.59 24.40
CA ALA A 168 -29.25 -10.21 23.68
C ALA A 168 -28.90 -11.30 22.67
N ILE A 169 -28.85 -10.96 21.39
CA ILE A 169 -28.42 -11.83 20.31
C ILE A 169 -27.07 -11.30 19.81
N THR A 170 -25.99 -12.04 20.09
CA THR A 170 -24.68 -11.74 19.48
C THR A 170 -24.73 -12.19 18.02
N THR A 171 -24.81 -11.24 17.09
CA THR A 171 -24.93 -11.54 15.65
C THR A 171 -23.57 -11.65 14.97
N SER A 172 -22.49 -11.06 15.52
CA SER A 172 -21.14 -11.21 14.96
C SER A 172 -20.05 -11.33 16.02
N ASN A 173 -19.15 -12.30 15.84
CA ASN A 173 -17.91 -12.43 16.63
C ASN A 173 -16.83 -13.05 15.74
N ALA A 174 -16.05 -12.16 15.14
CA ALA A 174 -15.00 -12.52 14.19
C ALA A 174 -13.63 -12.01 14.66
N PHE A 175 -12.61 -12.82 14.38
CA PHE A 175 -11.22 -12.51 14.63
C PHE A 175 -10.40 -12.93 13.41
N TRP A 176 -9.62 -12.00 12.89
CA TRP A 176 -8.65 -12.22 11.83
C TRP A 176 -7.27 -11.89 12.36
N GLY A 177 -6.28 -12.71 12.02
CA GLY A 177 -4.89 -12.45 12.35
C GLY A 177 -3.98 -12.98 11.27
N GLY A 178 -2.77 -12.43 11.20
CA GLY A 178 -1.81 -12.91 10.23
C GLY A 178 -0.43 -12.31 10.39
N ALA A 179 0.51 -12.97 9.75
CA ALA A 179 1.88 -12.51 9.60
C ALA A 179 2.29 -12.64 8.15
N ARG A 180 3.01 -11.65 7.65
CA ARG A 180 3.56 -11.62 6.29
C ARG A 180 5.00 -11.20 6.32
N TYR A 181 5.85 -12.00 5.71
CA TYR A 181 7.26 -11.70 5.48
C TYR A 181 7.47 -11.40 4.01
N ASP A 182 7.97 -10.21 3.71
CA ASP A 182 8.37 -9.79 2.37
C ASP A 182 9.90 -9.70 2.30
N ARG A 183 10.48 -10.19 1.22
CA ARG A 183 11.92 -10.10 0.92
C ARG A 183 12.14 -9.47 -0.45
N ASN A 184 12.73 -8.28 -0.46
CA ASN A 184 13.12 -7.56 -1.67
C ASN A 184 14.27 -8.32 -2.36
N ILE A 185 14.00 -8.77 -3.58
CA ILE A 185 14.99 -9.39 -4.46
C ILE A 185 15.85 -8.29 -5.07
N ASP A 186 15.20 -7.22 -5.53
CA ASP A 186 15.81 -5.98 -6.00
C ASP A 186 14.94 -4.76 -5.63
N LYS A 187 15.15 -3.61 -6.27
CA LYS A 187 14.39 -2.38 -5.98
C LYS A 187 12.91 -2.44 -6.39
N LYS A 188 12.57 -3.27 -7.37
CA LYS A 188 11.22 -3.37 -7.97
C LYS A 188 10.53 -4.69 -7.66
N ARG A 189 11.25 -5.76 -7.37
CA ARG A 189 10.68 -7.11 -7.15
C ARG A 189 10.91 -7.59 -5.73
N PHE A 190 9.91 -8.25 -5.18
CA PHE A 190 9.98 -8.88 -3.87
C PHE A 190 9.30 -10.25 -3.91
N GLY A 191 9.74 -11.16 -3.06
CA GLY A 191 9.01 -12.39 -2.73
C GLY A 191 8.29 -12.22 -1.40
N PHE A 192 7.19 -12.93 -1.20
CA PHE A 192 6.49 -12.92 0.07
C PHE A 192 6.02 -14.31 0.48
N VAL A 193 5.90 -14.49 1.80
CA VAL A 193 5.20 -15.60 2.43
C VAL A 193 4.26 -15.01 3.48
N SER A 194 3.03 -15.49 3.53
CA SER A 194 2.04 -15.10 4.51
C SER A 194 1.41 -16.30 5.19
N TYR A 195 0.98 -16.07 6.42
CA TYR A 195 0.12 -16.96 7.17
C TYR A 195 -0.99 -16.12 7.76
N ASP A 196 -2.22 -16.44 7.38
CA ASP A 196 -3.43 -15.81 7.85
C ASP A 196 -4.29 -16.83 8.56
N PHE A 197 -5.01 -16.39 9.58
CA PHE A 197 -6.00 -17.20 10.24
C PHE A 197 -7.25 -16.38 10.59
N GLU A 198 -8.36 -17.07 10.61
CA GLU A 198 -9.68 -16.48 10.81
C GLU A 198 -10.51 -17.39 11.71
N ARG A 199 -11.33 -16.75 12.54
CA ARG A 199 -12.37 -17.38 13.32
C ARG A 199 -13.62 -16.52 13.22
N ASP A 200 -14.75 -17.12 12.88
CA ASP A 200 -16.03 -16.42 12.78
C ASP A 200 -17.15 -17.36 13.25
N ARG A 201 -17.51 -17.25 14.53
CA ARG A 201 -18.49 -18.14 15.16
C ARG A 201 -19.88 -18.10 14.50
N PRO A 202 -20.47 -16.92 14.20
CA PRO A 202 -21.76 -16.86 13.52
C PRO A 202 -21.79 -17.56 12.16
N LYS A 203 -20.68 -17.62 11.43
CA LYS A 203 -20.57 -18.37 10.17
C LYS A 203 -20.26 -19.87 10.34
N LYS A 204 -20.38 -20.39 11.57
CA LYS A 204 -19.93 -21.75 11.97
C LYS A 204 -18.47 -22.03 11.59
N LEU A 205 -17.67 -20.96 11.43
CA LEU A 205 -16.26 -21.05 11.08
C LEU A 205 -15.44 -21.12 12.37
N ILE A 206 -15.13 -22.35 12.79
CA ILE A 206 -14.34 -22.60 14.00
C ILE A 206 -12.94 -22.02 13.82
N PHE A 207 -12.31 -22.32 12.68
CA PHE A 207 -10.98 -21.86 12.34
C PHE A 207 -10.74 -21.97 10.83
N ARG A 208 -10.02 -21.01 10.27
CA ARG A 208 -9.47 -21.08 8.91
C ARG A 208 -8.01 -20.68 8.98
N SER A 209 -7.17 -21.40 8.25
CA SER A 209 -5.74 -21.17 8.08
C SER A 209 -5.45 -21.00 6.61
N ILE A 210 -4.77 -19.93 6.24
CA ILE A 210 -4.36 -19.65 4.85
C ILE A 210 -2.85 -19.45 4.85
N VAL A 211 -2.12 -20.36 4.20
CA VAL A 211 -0.69 -20.22 3.96
C VAL A 211 -0.51 -19.72 2.53
N GLY A 212 0.04 -18.52 2.35
CA GLY A 212 0.26 -17.92 1.05
C GLY A 212 1.74 -17.74 0.73
N ALA A 213 2.12 -17.86 -0.54
CA ALA A 213 3.45 -17.51 -1.00
C ALA A 213 3.41 -17.02 -2.44
N GLY A 214 4.30 -16.09 -2.79
CA GLY A 214 4.33 -15.56 -4.14
C GLY A 214 5.40 -14.51 -4.38
N LEU A 215 5.23 -13.81 -5.50
CA LEU A 215 6.08 -12.72 -5.94
C LEU A 215 5.24 -11.45 -6.08
N GLY A 216 5.90 -10.31 -5.93
CA GLY A 216 5.28 -9.03 -6.16
C GLY A 216 6.25 -8.04 -6.80
N HIS A 217 5.65 -6.98 -7.31
CA HIS A 217 6.31 -5.91 -8.01
C HIS A 217 5.87 -4.57 -7.42
N HIS A 218 6.85 -3.78 -6.96
CA HIS A 218 6.71 -2.38 -6.62
C HIS A 218 6.57 -1.56 -7.91
N THR A 219 5.33 -1.42 -8.38
CA THR A 219 5.01 -0.64 -9.58
C THR A 219 5.24 0.85 -9.37
N ILE A 220 4.87 1.35 -8.18
CA ILE A 220 5.21 2.71 -7.73
C ILE A 220 5.80 2.59 -6.33
N LYS A 221 6.94 3.22 -6.08
CA LYS A 221 7.53 3.28 -4.75
C LYS A 221 8.31 4.57 -4.58
N ASN A 222 7.72 5.50 -3.83
CA ASN A 222 8.34 6.77 -3.45
C ASN A 222 7.86 7.18 -2.04
N ASP A 223 8.28 8.36 -1.56
CA ASP A 223 7.99 8.81 -0.19
C ASP A 223 6.52 9.15 0.10
N ARG A 224 5.67 9.22 -0.94
CA ARG A 224 4.24 9.54 -0.83
C ARG A 224 3.34 8.39 -1.27
N THR A 225 3.72 7.66 -2.30
CA THR A 225 2.90 6.63 -2.96
C THR A 225 3.65 5.32 -3.07
N GLU A 226 2.98 4.24 -2.68
CA GLU A 226 3.40 2.86 -2.90
C GLU A 226 2.25 2.13 -3.60
N LEU A 227 2.54 1.49 -4.72
CA LEU A 227 1.62 0.61 -5.43
C LEU A 227 2.35 -0.71 -5.69
N ASP A 228 1.92 -1.75 -4.99
CA ASP A 228 2.44 -3.09 -5.14
C ASP A 228 1.40 -3.97 -5.81
N LEU A 229 1.83 -4.68 -6.84
CA LEU A 229 1.07 -5.77 -7.44
C LEU A 229 1.69 -7.08 -6.98
N LEU A 230 0.86 -8.06 -6.62
CA LEU A 230 1.33 -9.35 -6.15
C LEU A 230 0.55 -10.50 -6.79
N GLY A 231 1.22 -11.61 -6.96
CA GLY A 231 0.67 -12.85 -7.51
C GLY A 231 1.33 -14.05 -6.85
N GLY A 232 0.59 -15.13 -6.67
CA GLY A 232 1.09 -16.32 -5.99
C GLY A 232 0.05 -17.41 -5.86
N ILE A 233 0.27 -18.25 -4.88
CA ILE A 233 -0.62 -19.35 -4.51
C ILE A 233 -0.88 -19.31 -3.01
N ALA A 234 -2.02 -19.84 -2.61
CA ALA A 234 -2.40 -19.99 -1.23
C ALA A 234 -3.00 -21.37 -0.99
N TRP A 235 -2.84 -21.88 0.23
CA TRP A 235 -3.47 -23.09 0.70
C TRP A 235 -4.45 -22.73 1.80
N ASN A 236 -5.74 -22.84 1.51
CA ASN A 236 -6.82 -22.49 2.42
C ASN A 236 -7.36 -23.76 3.07
N ARG A 237 -7.11 -23.91 4.37
CA ARG A 237 -7.66 -24.99 5.20
C ARG A 237 -8.75 -24.42 6.10
N THR A 238 -9.95 -24.93 5.94
CA THR A 238 -11.14 -24.47 6.68
C THR A 238 -11.68 -25.60 7.55
N TRP A 239 -11.92 -25.31 8.83
CA TRP A 239 -12.61 -26.17 9.77
C TRP A 239 -13.94 -25.52 10.16
N GLN A 240 -15.03 -26.17 9.77
CA GLN A 240 -16.39 -25.83 10.12
C GLN A 240 -16.99 -26.97 10.97
N ASP A 241 -18.13 -26.72 11.62
CA ASP A 241 -18.75 -27.68 12.55
C ASP A 241 -18.87 -29.11 11.97
N ASP A 242 -19.23 -29.23 10.68
CA ASP A 242 -19.50 -30.52 10.03
C ASP A 242 -18.53 -30.86 8.88
N ALA A 243 -17.55 -30.00 8.59
CA ALA A 243 -16.71 -30.15 7.40
C ALA A 243 -15.28 -29.66 7.60
N LYS A 244 -14.33 -30.36 6.96
CA LYS A 244 -12.94 -29.94 6.80
C LYS A 244 -12.65 -29.86 5.32
N THR A 245 -12.22 -28.69 4.86
CA THR A 245 -11.93 -28.44 3.45
C THR A 245 -10.51 -27.94 3.28
N ASP A 246 -9.83 -28.49 2.28
CA ASP A 246 -8.49 -28.11 1.85
C ASP A 246 -8.56 -27.61 0.41
N THR A 247 -8.37 -26.30 0.22
CA THR A 247 -8.54 -25.66 -1.08
C THR A 247 -7.23 -24.99 -1.51
N PRO A 248 -6.56 -25.49 -2.56
CA PRO A 248 -5.49 -24.76 -3.21
C PRO A 248 -6.09 -23.60 -4.02
N GLU A 249 -5.55 -22.41 -3.83
CA GLU A 249 -6.05 -21.17 -4.43
C GLU A 249 -4.92 -20.45 -5.19
N GLY A 250 -5.22 -19.93 -6.37
CA GLY A 250 -4.42 -18.90 -7.02
C GLY A 250 -4.67 -17.56 -6.35
N LEU A 251 -3.64 -16.77 -6.14
CA LEU A 251 -3.71 -15.49 -5.42
C LEU A 251 -3.20 -14.36 -6.32
N ALA A 252 -3.97 -13.28 -6.38
CA ALA A 252 -3.54 -12.02 -6.99
C ALA A 252 -3.95 -10.87 -6.08
N GLY A 253 -3.19 -9.79 -6.05
CA GLY A 253 -3.55 -8.66 -5.20
C GLY A 253 -2.83 -7.38 -5.51
N THR A 254 -3.33 -6.33 -4.89
CA THR A 254 -2.86 -4.96 -5.03
C THR A 254 -2.83 -4.31 -3.65
N VAL A 255 -1.72 -3.66 -3.33
CA VAL A 255 -1.59 -2.82 -2.14
C VAL A 255 -1.26 -1.41 -2.60
N PHE A 256 -2.15 -0.47 -2.31
CA PHE A 256 -1.98 0.94 -2.59
C PHE A 256 -1.85 1.71 -1.28
N LYS A 257 -0.80 2.50 -1.15
CA LYS A 257 -0.63 3.46 -0.05
C LYS A 257 -0.39 4.82 -0.65
N HIS A 258 -1.08 5.82 -0.13
CA HIS A 258 -0.85 7.19 -0.53
C HIS A 258 -0.91 8.12 0.67
N ARG A 259 0.10 8.97 0.80
CA ARG A 259 0.21 10.01 1.80
C ARG A 259 0.06 11.36 1.11
N PHE A 260 -1.13 11.94 1.21
CA PHE A 260 -1.43 13.27 0.65
C PHE A 260 -0.59 14.35 1.34
N ASN A 261 -0.48 14.28 2.66
CA ASN A 261 0.32 15.20 3.47
C ASN A 261 0.81 14.50 4.75
N GLY A 262 1.39 15.24 5.70
CA GLY A 262 1.89 14.65 6.96
C GLY A 262 0.84 13.93 7.82
N ARG A 263 -0.46 14.19 7.60
CA ARG A 263 -1.56 13.72 8.46
C ARG A 263 -2.54 12.78 7.73
N LEU A 264 -2.93 13.11 6.50
CA LEU A 264 -3.91 12.37 5.71
C LEU A 264 -3.23 11.27 4.88
N LYS A 265 -3.68 10.03 5.11
CA LYS A 265 -3.15 8.82 4.48
C LYS A 265 -4.30 7.92 4.01
N ILE A 266 -4.11 7.28 2.87
CA ILE A 266 -4.97 6.23 2.34
C ILE A 266 -4.18 4.93 2.22
N LEU A 267 -4.82 3.83 2.58
CA LEU A 267 -4.37 2.46 2.36
C LEU A 267 -5.52 1.70 1.68
N GLY A 268 -5.32 1.24 0.46
CA GLY A 268 -6.20 0.32 -0.24
C GLY A 268 -5.54 -1.04 -0.38
N THR A 269 -6.26 -2.11 -0.11
CA THR A 269 -5.83 -3.48 -0.40
C THR A 269 -6.94 -4.19 -1.15
N LEU A 270 -6.60 -4.88 -2.23
CA LEU A 270 -7.49 -5.77 -2.96
C LEU A 270 -6.78 -7.11 -3.12
N THR A 271 -7.44 -8.20 -2.76
CA THR A 271 -6.92 -9.56 -2.96
C THR A 271 -8.00 -10.40 -3.62
N PHE A 272 -7.62 -11.11 -4.66
CA PHE A 272 -8.42 -12.07 -5.39
C PHE A 272 -7.87 -13.47 -5.13
N TYR A 273 -8.75 -14.40 -4.80
CA TYR A 273 -8.44 -15.82 -4.69
C TYR A 273 -9.31 -16.59 -5.67
N GLN A 274 -8.67 -17.43 -6.47
CA GLN A 274 -9.30 -18.36 -7.40
C GLN A 274 -9.09 -19.78 -6.89
N ASN A 275 -10.15 -20.53 -6.62
CA ASN A 275 -9.98 -21.95 -6.32
C ASN A 275 -9.43 -22.67 -7.57
N ILE A 276 -8.35 -23.44 -7.39
CA ILE A 276 -7.65 -24.14 -8.49
C ILE A 276 -8.38 -25.44 -8.85
N THR A 277 -9.05 -26.07 -7.88
CA THR A 277 -9.76 -27.34 -8.06
C THR A 277 -11.14 -27.11 -8.64
N ASP A 278 -11.89 -26.14 -8.09
CA ASP A 278 -13.16 -25.69 -8.64
C ASP A 278 -13.05 -24.26 -9.17
N LYS A 279 -13.00 -24.11 -10.49
CA LYS A 279 -12.82 -22.78 -11.11
C LYS A 279 -14.05 -21.88 -10.97
N GLN A 280 -15.21 -22.41 -10.61
CA GLN A 280 -16.43 -21.61 -10.41
C GLN A 280 -16.42 -20.88 -9.06
N GLU A 281 -15.60 -21.37 -8.12
CA GLU A 281 -15.41 -20.75 -6.81
C GLU A 281 -14.28 -19.71 -6.83
N PHE A 282 -14.62 -18.48 -6.48
CA PHE A 282 -13.65 -17.39 -6.32
C PHE A 282 -14.12 -16.37 -5.29
N ARG A 283 -13.18 -15.63 -4.73
CA ARG A 283 -13.45 -14.61 -3.71
C ARG A 283 -12.58 -13.37 -3.87
N PHE A 284 -13.15 -12.23 -3.46
CA PHE A 284 -12.47 -10.94 -3.39
C PHE A 284 -12.50 -10.41 -1.97
N ILE A 285 -11.37 -9.87 -1.53
CA ILE A 285 -11.23 -9.15 -0.26
C ILE A 285 -10.69 -7.77 -0.56
N SER A 286 -11.48 -6.76 -0.26
CA SER A 286 -11.15 -5.35 -0.43
C SER A 286 -11.19 -4.66 0.92
N ASP A 287 -10.17 -3.86 1.25
CA ASP A 287 -10.17 -2.95 2.38
C ASP A 287 -9.63 -1.59 1.92
N SER A 288 -10.42 -0.54 2.09
CA SER A 288 -10.05 0.84 1.80
C SER A 288 -10.11 1.64 3.09
N THR A 289 -8.95 2.08 3.56
CA THR A 289 -8.77 2.81 4.81
C THR A 289 -8.27 4.22 4.54
N VAL A 290 -9.04 5.21 4.99
CA VAL A 290 -8.60 6.60 5.10
C VAL A 290 -8.25 6.85 6.56
N SER A 291 -7.14 7.53 6.82
CA SER A 291 -6.77 7.90 8.18
C SER A 291 -6.17 9.29 8.26
N VAL A 292 -6.49 9.99 9.34
CA VAL A 292 -6.01 11.34 9.63
C VAL A 292 -5.32 11.34 10.98
N ASP A 293 -4.02 11.64 11.01
CA ASP A 293 -3.29 11.83 12.26
C ASP A 293 -3.64 13.20 12.86
N VAL A 294 -4.31 13.20 14.01
CA VAL A 294 -4.69 14.40 14.76
C VAL A 294 -3.49 14.90 15.57
N THR A 295 -2.75 13.97 16.17
CA THR A 295 -1.46 14.21 16.84
C THR A 295 -0.41 13.24 16.30
N LYS A 296 0.84 13.35 16.77
CA LYS A 296 1.90 12.39 16.39
C LYS A 296 1.56 10.93 16.75
N ARG A 297 0.74 10.72 17.79
CA ARG A 297 0.38 9.39 18.29
C ARG A 297 -1.08 9.03 18.06
N VAL A 298 -1.99 9.99 17.96
CA VAL A 298 -3.42 9.71 17.86
C VAL A 298 -3.95 10.16 16.51
N GLY A 299 -4.78 9.33 15.89
CA GLY A 299 -5.50 9.69 14.68
C GLY A 299 -6.89 9.08 14.64
N VAL A 300 -7.65 9.45 13.63
CA VAL A 300 -8.95 8.86 13.30
C VAL A 300 -8.78 8.02 12.04
N PHE A 301 -9.54 6.95 11.92
CA PHE A 301 -9.60 6.14 10.70
C PHE A 301 -11.03 5.85 10.28
N PHE A 302 -11.19 5.60 8.99
CA PHE A 302 -12.41 5.13 8.34
C PHE A 302 -11.99 4.00 7.41
N THR A 303 -12.56 2.82 7.60
CA THR A 303 -12.30 1.64 6.77
C THR A 303 -13.60 1.14 6.19
N ILE A 304 -13.62 1.01 4.86
CA ILE A 304 -14.62 0.28 4.11
C ILE A 304 -14.00 -1.05 3.71
N GLY A 305 -14.57 -2.14 4.17
CA GLY A 305 -14.15 -3.49 3.79
C GLY A 305 -15.27 -4.23 3.09
N ASN A 306 -14.94 -4.92 2.01
CA ASN A 306 -15.86 -5.76 1.27
C ASN A 306 -15.27 -7.15 1.08
N ARG A 307 -16.03 -8.19 1.45
CA ARG A 307 -15.65 -9.59 1.21
C ARG A 307 -16.72 -10.22 0.36
N PHE A 308 -16.35 -10.56 -0.87
CA PHE A 308 -17.24 -11.23 -1.81
C PHE A 308 -16.79 -12.67 -1.96
N ASN A 309 -17.72 -13.61 -1.83
CA ASN A 309 -17.54 -15.01 -2.16
C ASN A 309 -18.66 -15.42 -3.13
N ASN A 310 -18.32 -15.91 -4.31
CA ASN A 310 -19.32 -16.32 -5.30
C ASN A 310 -20.06 -17.60 -4.88
N ASP A 311 -19.43 -18.44 -4.07
CA ASP A 311 -19.99 -19.70 -3.57
C ASP A 311 -19.88 -19.77 -2.03
N PRO A 312 -20.74 -19.04 -1.31
CA PRO A 312 -20.76 -19.09 0.15
C PRO A 312 -21.50 -20.36 0.62
N PRO A 313 -21.23 -20.82 1.86
CA PRO A 313 -22.02 -21.89 2.46
C PRO A 313 -23.52 -21.60 2.44
N LEU A 314 -24.35 -22.65 2.38
CA LEU A 314 -25.81 -22.57 2.34
C LEU A 314 -26.36 -21.56 3.37
N ASN A 315 -27.31 -20.73 2.94
CA ASN A 315 -27.94 -19.65 3.72
C ASN A 315 -27.00 -18.51 4.17
N THR A 316 -25.90 -18.28 3.47
CA THR A 316 -25.02 -17.13 3.71
C THR A 316 -25.03 -16.18 2.50
N GLU A 317 -24.99 -14.88 2.76
CA GLU A 317 -24.90 -13.87 1.71
C GLU A 317 -23.55 -13.97 0.96
N LYS A 318 -23.57 -13.66 -0.34
CA LYS A 318 -22.35 -13.64 -1.17
C LYS A 318 -21.41 -12.50 -0.81
N ASN A 319 -21.94 -11.41 -0.25
CA ASN A 319 -21.19 -10.18 -0.05
C ASN A 319 -21.33 -9.65 1.38
N ASP A 320 -20.21 -9.53 2.08
CA ASP A 320 -20.13 -8.94 3.41
C ASP A 320 -19.50 -7.55 3.35
N PHE A 321 -20.32 -6.54 3.61
CA PHE A 321 -19.89 -5.15 3.73
C PHE A 321 -19.61 -4.81 5.20
N LEU A 322 -18.48 -4.13 5.44
CA LEU A 322 -18.08 -3.67 6.75
C LEU A 322 -17.61 -2.23 6.68
N PHE A 323 -18.28 -1.35 7.41
CA PHE A 323 -17.79 0.00 7.67
C PHE A 323 -17.35 0.11 9.12
N THR A 324 -16.12 0.58 9.34
CA THR A 324 -15.58 0.79 10.69
C THR A 324 -14.89 2.13 10.79
N THR A 325 -15.10 2.80 11.91
CA THR A 325 -14.42 4.04 12.25
C THR A 325 -14.01 4.02 13.72
N GLY A 326 -13.02 4.83 14.09
CA GLY A 326 -12.55 4.92 15.45
C GLY A 326 -11.25 5.69 15.58
N LEU A 327 -10.63 5.50 16.74
CA LEU A 327 -9.34 6.09 17.07
C LEU A 327 -8.22 5.09 16.78
N LYS A 328 -7.10 5.59 16.26
CA LYS A 328 -5.86 4.86 16.09
C LYS A 328 -4.74 5.48 16.92
N TRP A 329 -3.90 4.63 17.49
CA TRP A 329 -2.69 4.96 18.23
C TRP A 329 -1.47 4.48 17.45
N ASN A 330 -0.69 5.41 16.93
CA ASN A 330 0.57 5.15 16.22
C ASN A 330 1.72 4.93 17.22
N PHE A 331 2.56 3.93 16.99
CA PHE A 331 3.72 3.61 17.80
C PHE A 331 4.98 3.33 16.95
N GLY A 332 6.15 3.34 17.61
CA GLY A 332 7.43 2.95 17.04
C GLY A 332 8.25 4.08 16.44
N LYS A 333 7.73 4.82 15.45
CA LYS A 333 8.43 5.99 14.89
C LYS A 333 7.56 7.24 14.98
N ALA A 334 7.63 7.89 16.14
CA ALA A 334 7.37 9.31 16.24
C ALA A 334 8.70 10.03 16.01
N LYS A 335 8.87 10.69 14.87
CA LYS A 335 9.76 11.86 14.82
C LYS A 335 8.90 13.09 15.10
#